data_AF-A0A9P5NHQ9-F1
#
_entry.id   AF-A0A9P5NHQ9-F1
#
_cell.length_a   1.000
_cell.length_b   1.000
_cell.length_c   1.000
_cell.angle_alpha   90.00
_cell.angle_beta   90.00
_cell.angle_gamma   90.00
#
_symmetry.space_group_name_H-M   'P 1'
#
loop_
_entity.id
_entity.type
_entity.pdbx_description
1 polymer ?
#
loop_
_entity_poly.entity_id
_entity_poly.type
_entity_poly.pdbx_seq_one_letter_code
_entity_poly.pdbx_strand_id
1 'polypeptide(L)'
;MRSVSVAACRLTLVRSDGLYRYSPDLAAPNEPARPPVHVWFSHNLITGHGSTYLIHQCPANPKQLILSCAQGPNFRSLLRPLAIDIFLGEDSVQKWAERVAETRMNLLKYEGPLPKELDHETTAKSVEDLYQLSQLFQIIRDIVADIRDELDFLVTVFEQRESKVPWQNLDDASVAESLRFVRSKNQILMRWVINYTERTQVQINRFFNHATQKDNAVNVSISKLTSKIAVSAQKDSSAMITYALLVLTCEVLIFISEWQL
;
A
#
# COMPACT_ATOMS: atom_id res chain seq x y z
N MET A 1 15.57 -17.64 -50.92
CA MET A 1 14.93 -18.68 -50.08
C MET A 1 16.00 -19.64 -49.60
N ARG A 2 16.39 -19.58 -48.32
CA ARG A 2 17.33 -20.54 -47.72
C ARG A 2 16.56 -21.43 -46.76
N SER A 3 16.67 -22.72 -47.01
CA SER A 3 16.11 -23.85 -46.26
C SER A 3 16.52 -23.79 -44.78
N VAL A 4 15.55 -23.98 -43.88
CA VAL A 4 15.76 -24.27 -42.45
C VAL A 4 15.49 -25.76 -42.26
N SER A 5 16.55 -26.54 -42.05
CA SER A 5 16.44 -27.93 -41.60
C SER A 5 16.26 -27.96 -40.09
N VAL A 6 15.11 -28.47 -39.62
CA VAL A 6 14.87 -28.79 -38.22
C VAL A 6 15.40 -30.20 -37.97
N ALA A 7 16.57 -30.30 -37.35
CA ALA A 7 17.07 -31.56 -36.82
C ALA A 7 16.45 -31.81 -35.44
N ALA A 8 15.60 -32.83 -35.33
CA ALA A 8 15.08 -33.32 -34.06
C ALA A 8 16.21 -34.03 -33.29
N CYS A 9 16.90 -33.29 -32.42
CA CYS A 9 17.89 -33.84 -31.52
C CYS A 9 17.18 -34.30 -30.24
N ARG A 10 17.33 -35.58 -29.86
CA ARG A 10 17.02 -36.07 -28.51
C ARG A 10 17.96 -35.36 -27.53
N LEU A 11 17.52 -34.22 -27.00
CA LEU A 11 18.24 -33.47 -25.98
C LEU A 11 18.13 -34.21 -24.66
N THR A 12 19.21 -34.86 -24.23
CA THR A 12 19.52 -34.87 -22.80
C THR A 12 19.57 -33.41 -22.36
N LEU A 13 18.71 -33.04 -21.41
CA LEU A 13 18.58 -31.66 -20.89
C LEU A 13 19.88 -31.30 -20.14
N VAL A 14 20.90 -30.87 -20.89
CA VAL A 14 22.22 -30.45 -20.34
C VAL A 14 22.17 -29.00 -19.85
N ARG A 15 21.17 -28.23 -20.31
CA ARG A 15 21.10 -26.79 -20.12
C ARG A 15 19.68 -26.36 -19.77
N SER A 16 19.55 -25.46 -18.79
CA SER A 16 18.30 -24.81 -18.43
C SER A 16 18.43 -23.32 -18.75
N ASP A 17 17.71 -22.90 -19.78
CA ASP A 17 17.63 -21.50 -20.20
C ASP A 17 16.31 -20.91 -19.73
N GLY A 18 16.33 -19.65 -19.32
CA GLY A 18 15.13 -18.96 -18.88
C GLY A 18 15.25 -17.46 -19.00
N LEU A 19 14.09 -16.81 -18.93
CA LEU A 19 13.95 -15.37 -18.92
C LEU A 19 12.92 -15.03 -17.86
N TYR A 20 13.27 -14.11 -16.98
CA TYR A 20 12.32 -13.49 -16.08
C TYR A 20 12.56 -11.98 -16.03
N ARG A 21 11.60 -11.29 -15.43
CA ARG A 21 11.57 -9.83 -15.36
C ARG A 21 11.26 -9.45 -13.92
N TYR A 22 12.12 -8.67 -13.29
CA TYR A 22 11.70 -7.95 -12.09
C TYR A 22 10.84 -6.77 -12.53
N SER A 23 9.62 -6.71 -11.97
CA SER A 23 8.65 -5.66 -12.26
C SER A 23 9.26 -4.27 -12.09
N PRO A 24 8.85 -3.30 -12.93
CA PRO A 24 9.31 -1.93 -12.79
C PRO A 24 8.88 -1.40 -11.42
N ASP A 25 9.76 -0.66 -10.75
CA ASP A 25 9.34 0.08 -9.57
C ASP A 25 8.21 1.01 -9.98
N LEU A 26 7.07 0.94 -9.29
CA LEU A 26 6.16 2.06 -9.31
C LEU A 26 6.91 3.21 -8.68
N ALA A 27 7.36 4.11 -9.54
CA ALA A 27 7.95 5.34 -9.12
C ALA A 27 7.06 5.99 -8.05
N ALA A 28 7.67 6.44 -6.97
CA ALA A 28 7.03 7.45 -6.15
C ALA A 28 6.60 8.62 -7.08
N PRO A 29 5.57 9.40 -6.74
CA PRO A 29 5.09 10.49 -7.58
C PRO A 29 6.19 11.46 -8.08
N ASN A 30 7.31 11.53 -7.36
CA ASN A 30 8.44 12.40 -7.64
C ASN A 30 9.68 11.67 -8.19
N GLU A 31 9.60 10.37 -8.42
CA GLU A 31 10.69 9.58 -9.00
C GLU A 31 10.39 9.23 -10.47
N PRO A 32 11.40 9.19 -11.34
CA PRO A 32 11.22 8.63 -12.67
C PRO A 32 10.91 7.13 -12.56
N ALA A 33 9.89 6.66 -13.30
CA ALA A 33 9.57 5.25 -13.37
C ALA A 33 10.82 4.44 -13.75
N ARG A 34 11.18 3.47 -12.92
CA ARG A 34 12.35 2.65 -13.23
C ARG A 34 11.99 1.68 -14.34
N PRO A 35 12.84 1.52 -15.34
CA PRO A 35 12.58 0.55 -16.37
C PRO A 35 12.74 -0.87 -15.76
N PRO A 36 11.99 -1.85 -16.28
CA PRO A 36 12.05 -3.21 -15.77
C PRO A 36 13.42 -3.85 -15.95
N VAL A 37 13.84 -4.65 -14.97
CA VAL A 37 15.07 -5.42 -15.10
C VAL A 37 14.74 -6.73 -15.82
N HIS A 38 15.40 -6.97 -16.95
CA HIS A 38 15.25 -8.23 -17.67
C HIS A 38 16.47 -9.10 -17.44
N VAL A 39 16.25 -10.33 -16.96
CA VAL A 39 17.31 -11.29 -16.71
C VAL A 39 17.09 -12.49 -17.59
N TRP A 40 17.99 -12.65 -18.56
CA TRP A 40 18.15 -13.92 -19.26
C TRP A 40 19.25 -14.71 -18.58
N PHE A 41 18.98 -15.98 -18.30
CA PHE A 41 19.94 -16.87 -17.69
C PHE A 41 20.06 -18.16 -18.47
N SER A 42 21.22 -18.78 -18.31
CA SER A 42 21.55 -20.05 -18.91
C SER A 42 22.41 -20.85 -17.95
N HIS A 43 21.77 -21.81 -17.28
CA HIS A 43 22.42 -22.71 -16.33
C HIS A 43 22.88 -23.97 -17.04
N ASN A 44 24.16 -24.31 -16.87
CA ASN A 44 24.63 -25.64 -17.21
C ASN A 44 24.33 -26.57 -16.03
N LEU A 45 23.67 -27.70 -16.31
CA LEU A 45 23.31 -28.70 -15.30
C LEU A 45 24.48 -29.66 -15.01
N ILE A 46 25.55 -29.62 -15.81
CA ILE A 46 26.79 -30.35 -15.58
C ILE A 46 27.66 -29.60 -14.56
N THR A 47 28.12 -30.31 -13.53
CA THR A 47 29.03 -29.79 -12.51
C THR A 47 30.33 -29.26 -13.11
N GLY A 48 30.80 -28.11 -12.62
CA GLY A 48 32.04 -27.47 -13.09
C GLY A 48 31.88 -26.51 -14.27
N HIS A 49 30.70 -26.41 -14.87
CA HIS A 49 30.40 -25.38 -15.88
C HIS A 49 29.67 -24.19 -15.26
N GLY A 50 30.10 -22.97 -15.64
CA GLY A 50 29.51 -21.73 -15.16
C GLY A 50 28.10 -21.48 -15.71
N SER A 51 27.34 -20.65 -15.00
CA SER A 51 26.08 -20.10 -15.50
C SER A 51 26.35 -18.79 -16.24
N THR A 52 25.61 -18.53 -17.31
CA THR A 52 25.68 -17.26 -18.04
C THR A 52 24.45 -16.44 -17.73
N TYR A 53 24.66 -15.16 -17.39
CA TYR A 53 23.59 -14.20 -17.14
C TYR A 53 23.74 -13.00 -18.08
N LEU A 54 22.62 -12.55 -18.63
CA LEU A 54 22.49 -11.28 -19.32
C LEU A 54 21.44 -10.47 -18.58
N ILE A 55 21.87 -9.39 -17.94
CA ILE A 55 21.02 -8.50 -17.15
C ILE A 55 20.89 -7.16 -17.88
N HIS A 56 19.73 -6.91 -18.47
CA HIS A 56 19.42 -5.61 -19.04
C HIS A 56 18.86 -4.69 -17.96
N GLN A 57 19.36 -3.44 -17.91
CA GLN A 57 18.97 -2.43 -16.92
C GLN A 57 19.21 -2.86 -15.46
N CYS A 58 20.33 -3.54 -15.19
CA CYS A 58 20.72 -3.96 -13.84
C CYS A 58 20.77 -2.76 -12.88
N PRO A 59 20.09 -2.82 -11.71
CA PRO A 59 20.11 -1.73 -10.74
C PRO A 59 21.52 -1.48 -10.17
N ALA A 60 21.81 -0.23 -9.81
CA ALA A 60 23.17 0.18 -9.43
C ALA A 60 23.73 -0.61 -8.22
N ASN A 61 22.91 -0.78 -7.18
CA ASN A 61 23.29 -1.50 -5.96
C ASN A 61 23.69 -2.97 -6.23
N PRO A 62 22.82 -3.84 -6.79
CA PRO A 62 23.18 -5.22 -7.08
C PRO A 62 24.31 -5.30 -8.11
N LYS A 63 24.36 -4.40 -9.10
CA LYS A 63 25.49 -4.32 -10.03
C LYS A 63 26.81 -4.10 -9.30
N GLN A 64 26.86 -3.15 -8.37
CA GLN A 64 28.06 -2.85 -7.60
C GLN A 64 28.45 -4.04 -6.70
N LEU A 65 27.48 -4.66 -6.03
CA LEU A 65 27.71 -5.86 -5.21
C LEU A 65 28.27 -7.01 -6.04
N ILE A 66 27.65 -7.32 -7.18
CA ILE A 66 28.10 -8.37 -8.10
C ILE A 66 29.53 -8.07 -8.60
N LEU A 67 29.80 -6.85 -9.03
CA LEU A 67 31.15 -6.47 -9.50
C LEU A 67 32.19 -6.54 -8.37
N SER A 68 31.83 -6.09 -7.17
CA SER A 68 32.73 -6.16 -6.00
C SER A 68 33.05 -7.59 -5.60
N CYS A 69 32.07 -8.50 -5.67
CA CYS A 69 32.30 -9.92 -5.45
C CYS A 69 33.18 -10.51 -6.55
N ALA A 70 32.94 -10.17 -7.82
CA ALA A 70 33.70 -10.68 -8.95
C ALA A 70 35.17 -10.26 -8.94
N GLN A 71 35.46 -9.04 -8.48
CA GLN A 71 36.81 -8.49 -8.39
C GLN A 71 37.51 -8.82 -7.05
N GLY A 72 36.74 -9.21 -6.04
CA GLY A 72 37.24 -9.48 -4.69
C GLY A 72 37.74 -10.91 -4.48
N PRO A 73 38.30 -11.20 -3.28
CA PRO A 73 38.77 -12.54 -2.92
C PRO A 73 37.62 -13.57 -2.85
N ASN A 74 36.37 -13.10 -2.75
CA ASN A 74 35.16 -13.91 -2.61
C ASN A 74 34.44 -14.18 -3.94
N PHE A 75 35.10 -14.07 -5.09
CA PHE A 75 34.46 -14.30 -6.39
C PHE A 75 33.81 -15.69 -6.53
N ARG A 76 34.30 -16.69 -5.78
CA ARG A 76 33.72 -18.04 -5.73
C ARG A 76 32.27 -18.03 -5.24
N SER A 77 31.85 -17.05 -4.44
CA SER A 77 30.46 -16.90 -4.02
C SER A 77 29.50 -16.65 -5.20
N LEU A 78 29.99 -16.06 -6.31
CA LEU A 78 29.20 -15.89 -7.53
C LEU A 78 29.08 -17.15 -8.38
N LEU A 79 29.95 -18.15 -8.14
CA LEU A 79 29.86 -19.45 -8.81
C LEU A 79 28.74 -20.32 -8.22
N ARG A 80 28.20 -19.92 -7.08
CA ARG A 80 27.10 -20.62 -6.43
C ARG A 80 25.83 -20.56 -7.30
N PRO A 81 25.02 -21.62 -7.31
CA PRO A 81 23.69 -21.61 -7.93
C PRO A 81 22.90 -20.36 -7.54
N LEU A 82 22.27 -19.71 -8.52
CA LEU A 82 21.32 -18.60 -8.28
C LEU A 82 21.88 -17.41 -7.47
N ALA A 83 23.21 -17.27 -7.34
CA ALA A 83 23.80 -16.21 -6.53
C ALA A 83 23.39 -14.82 -7.02
N ILE A 84 23.33 -14.62 -8.34
CA ILE A 84 22.90 -13.39 -8.97
C ILE A 84 21.42 -13.11 -8.68
N ASP A 85 20.57 -14.13 -8.77
CA ASP A 85 19.14 -14.03 -8.52
C ASP A 85 18.87 -13.65 -7.06
N ILE A 86 19.67 -14.14 -6.11
CA ILE A 86 19.58 -13.75 -4.69
C ILE A 86 19.92 -12.27 -4.50
N PHE A 87 20.98 -11.74 -5.13
CA PHE A 87 21.32 -10.31 -5.05
C PHE A 87 20.20 -9.42 -5.60
N LEU A 88 19.61 -9.81 -6.73
CA LEU A 88 18.52 -9.05 -7.35
C LEU A 88 17.22 -9.16 -6.54
N GLY A 89 16.90 -10.35 -6.03
CA GLY A 89 15.75 -10.57 -5.15
C GLY A 89 15.87 -9.81 -3.83
N GLU A 90 17.05 -9.81 -3.20
CA GLU A 90 17.28 -9.03 -1.98
C GLU A 90 17.14 -7.52 -2.21
N ASP A 91 17.76 -6.98 -3.27
CA ASP A 91 17.63 -5.55 -3.62
C ASP A 91 16.16 -5.17 -3.87
N SER A 92 15.42 -6.04 -4.56
CA SER A 92 14.00 -5.83 -4.85
C SER A 92 13.17 -5.80 -3.55
N VAL A 93 13.35 -6.79 -2.67
CA VAL A 93 12.65 -6.82 -1.37
C VAL A 93 13.02 -5.63 -0.49
N GLN A 94 14.28 -5.22 -0.47
CA GLN A 94 14.76 -4.08 0.30
C GLN A 94 14.12 -2.76 -0.16
N LYS A 95 14.06 -2.53 -1.47
CA LYS A 95 13.42 -1.32 -2.03
C LYS A 95 11.93 -1.25 -1.70
N TRP A 96 11.21 -2.36 -1.81
CA TRP A 96 9.80 -2.37 -1.41
C TRP A 96 9.63 -2.22 0.11
N ALA A 97 10.56 -2.71 0.91
CA ALA A 97 10.56 -2.46 2.35
C ALA A 97 10.72 -0.96 2.68
N GLU A 98 11.64 -0.27 1.99
CA GLU A 98 11.80 1.18 2.09
C GLU A 98 10.52 1.91 1.66
N ARG A 99 9.93 1.52 0.52
CA ARG A 99 8.69 2.11 0.03
C ARG A 99 7.51 1.92 0.99
N VAL A 100 7.40 0.76 1.63
CA VAL A 100 6.40 0.50 2.67
C VAL A 100 6.66 1.37 3.90
N ALA A 101 7.91 1.54 4.30
CA ALA A 101 8.28 2.40 5.42
C ALA A 101 7.92 3.87 5.15
N GLU A 102 8.20 4.39 3.96
CA GLU A 102 7.79 5.74 3.54
C GLU A 102 6.27 5.91 3.54
N THR A 103 5.55 4.95 2.96
CA THR A 103 4.08 5.00 2.88
C THR A 103 3.46 4.96 4.28
N ARG A 104 4.03 4.15 5.18
CA ARG A 104 3.67 4.12 6.60
C ARG A 104 3.85 5.48 7.27
N MET A 105 4.94 6.21 6.99
CA MET A 105 5.15 7.55 7.57
C MET A 105 4.02 8.51 7.21
N ASN A 106 3.40 8.36 6.04
CA ASN A 106 2.20 9.14 5.68
C ASN A 106 0.96 8.69 6.45
N LEU A 107 0.76 7.39 6.66
CA LEU A 107 -0.34 6.86 7.48
C LEU A 107 -0.25 7.36 8.93
N LEU A 108 0.96 7.40 9.52
CA LEU A 108 1.16 7.83 10.91
C LEU A 108 0.61 9.25 11.20
N LYS A 109 0.51 10.12 10.18
CA LYS A 109 -0.06 11.46 10.31
C LYS A 109 -1.53 11.43 10.75
N TYR A 110 -2.24 10.35 10.43
CA TYR A 110 -3.68 10.17 10.69
C TYR A 110 -3.98 9.33 11.93
N GLU A 111 -3.00 8.63 12.47
CA GLU A 111 -3.20 7.73 13.61
C GLU A 111 -3.18 8.44 14.97
N GLY A 112 -2.79 9.72 14.98
CA GLY A 112 -2.82 10.56 16.17
C GLY A 112 -4.23 10.80 16.73
N PRO A 113 -4.34 11.49 17.89
CA PRO A 113 -5.62 11.98 18.36
C PRO A 113 -6.23 12.93 17.32
N LEU A 114 -7.53 12.77 17.06
CA LEU A 114 -8.24 13.70 16.19
C LEU A 114 -8.27 15.10 16.82
N PRO A 115 -8.07 16.17 16.04
CA PRO A 115 -8.34 17.52 16.50
C PRO A 115 -9.76 17.65 17.06
N LYS A 116 -9.91 18.36 18.18
CA LYS A 116 -11.23 18.61 18.79
C LYS A 116 -12.18 19.36 17.84
N GLU A 117 -11.60 20.19 16.97
CA GLU A 117 -12.33 20.96 15.97
C GLU A 117 -11.82 20.55 14.58
N LEU A 118 -12.50 19.58 13.98
CA LEU A 118 -12.31 19.19 12.59
C LEU A 118 -13.37 19.89 11.74
N ASP A 119 -12.97 20.77 10.84
CA ASP A 119 -13.87 21.31 9.83
C ASP A 119 -14.19 20.25 8.74
N HIS A 120 -15.21 20.52 7.93
CA HIS A 120 -15.61 19.60 6.87
C HIS A 120 -14.54 19.47 5.78
N GLU A 121 -13.83 20.55 5.48
CA GLU A 121 -12.81 20.59 4.42
C GLU A 121 -11.59 19.72 4.77
N THR A 122 -11.06 19.87 5.98
CA THR A 122 -9.97 19.07 6.53
C THR A 122 -10.37 17.61 6.65
N THR A 123 -11.61 17.33 7.04
CA THR A 123 -12.13 15.95 7.09
C THR A 123 -12.16 15.33 5.70
N ALA A 124 -12.74 16.02 4.72
CA ALA A 124 -12.83 15.53 3.35
C ALA A 124 -11.44 15.30 2.75
N LYS A 125 -10.51 16.24 2.96
CA LYS A 125 -9.11 16.12 2.53
C LYS A 125 -8.41 14.94 3.19
N SER A 126 -8.57 14.76 4.51
CA SER A 126 -7.95 13.64 5.25
C SER A 126 -8.47 12.29 4.75
N VAL A 127 -9.76 12.20 4.45
CA VAL A 127 -10.39 11.00 3.88
C VAL A 127 -9.85 10.71 2.49
N GLU A 128 -9.75 11.72 1.63
CA GLU A 128 -9.17 11.57 0.28
C GLU A 128 -7.71 11.10 0.35
N ASP A 129 -6.89 11.73 1.19
CA ASP A 129 -5.49 11.34 1.39
C ASP A 129 -5.39 9.89 1.90
N LEU A 130 -6.27 9.47 2.81
CA LEU A 130 -6.34 8.09 3.29
C LEU A 130 -6.80 7.10 2.21
N TYR A 131 -7.72 7.49 1.32
CA TYR A 131 -8.10 6.66 0.16
C TYR A 131 -6.92 6.46 -0.79
N GLN A 132 -6.17 7.51 -1.09
CA GLN A 132 -4.96 7.41 -1.92
C GLN A 132 -3.90 6.51 -1.25
N LEU A 133 -3.71 6.63 0.06
CA LEU A 133 -2.84 5.71 0.82
C LEU A 133 -3.32 4.26 0.76
N SER A 134 -4.63 4.04 0.88
CA SER A 134 -5.21 2.69 0.77
C SER A 134 -4.94 2.08 -0.60
N GLN A 135 -5.18 2.83 -1.69
CA GLN A 135 -4.85 2.40 -3.04
C GLN A 135 -3.36 2.09 -3.20
N LEU A 136 -2.49 2.95 -2.68
CA LEU A 136 -1.05 2.73 -2.74
C LEU A 136 -0.63 1.46 -2.00
N PHE A 137 -1.16 1.19 -0.80
CA PHE A 137 -0.87 -0.06 -0.09
C PHE A 137 -1.39 -1.29 -0.81
N GLN A 138 -2.55 -1.22 -1.48
CA GLN A 138 -3.06 -2.33 -2.31
C GLN A 138 -2.11 -2.63 -3.47
N ILE A 139 -1.67 -1.59 -4.17
CA ILE A 139 -0.75 -1.76 -5.29
C ILE A 139 0.60 -2.32 -4.80
N ILE A 140 1.14 -1.81 -3.69
CA ILE A 140 2.35 -2.37 -3.07
C ILE A 140 2.15 -3.84 -2.71
N ARG A 141 0.98 -4.20 -2.15
CA ARG A 141 0.66 -5.59 -1.77
C ARG A 141 0.74 -6.51 -2.97
N ASP A 142 0.15 -6.10 -4.09
CA ASP A 142 0.10 -6.92 -5.30
C ASP A 142 1.53 -7.12 -5.85
N ILE A 143 2.38 -6.09 -5.86
CA ILE A 143 3.78 -6.23 -6.30
C ILE A 143 4.62 -7.09 -5.34
N VAL A 144 4.45 -6.93 -4.03
CA VAL A 144 5.15 -7.77 -3.04
C VAL A 144 4.70 -9.23 -3.18
N ALA A 145 3.47 -9.49 -3.63
CA ALA A 145 2.97 -10.83 -3.95
C ALA A 145 3.64 -11.38 -5.21
N ASP A 146 3.80 -10.58 -6.26
CA ASP A 146 4.53 -11.00 -7.47
C ASP A 146 5.98 -11.40 -7.14
N ILE A 147 6.67 -10.62 -6.32
CA ILE A 147 8.04 -10.94 -5.86
C ILE A 147 8.06 -12.26 -5.08
N ARG A 148 7.03 -12.53 -4.27
CA ARG A 148 6.92 -13.81 -3.55
C ARG A 148 6.82 -14.96 -4.54
N ASP A 149 5.99 -14.83 -5.55
CA ASP A 149 5.75 -15.87 -6.54
C ASP A 149 7.02 -16.13 -7.38
N GLU A 150 7.80 -15.09 -7.69
CA GLU A 150 9.13 -15.21 -8.30
C GLU A 150 10.14 -15.94 -7.39
N LEU A 151 10.18 -15.60 -6.10
CA LEU A 151 11.06 -16.28 -5.13
C LEU A 151 10.65 -17.75 -4.94
N ASP A 152 9.35 -18.05 -4.93
CA ASP A 152 8.83 -19.41 -4.84
C ASP A 152 9.17 -20.24 -6.10
N PHE A 153 9.15 -19.60 -7.27
CA PHE A 153 9.66 -20.20 -8.50
C PHE A 153 11.16 -20.52 -8.40
N LEU A 154 11.99 -19.59 -7.94
CA LEU A 154 13.43 -19.82 -7.76
C LEU A 154 13.73 -20.95 -6.77
N VAL A 155 12.98 -21.04 -5.67
CA VAL A 155 13.09 -22.16 -4.71
C VAL A 155 12.78 -23.48 -5.41
N THR A 156 11.70 -23.52 -6.19
CA THR A 156 11.31 -24.72 -6.94
C THR A 156 12.38 -25.13 -7.95
N VAL A 157 12.96 -24.17 -8.69
CA VAL A 157 14.06 -24.43 -9.64
C VAL A 157 15.29 -24.98 -8.92
N PHE A 158 15.62 -24.43 -7.75
CA PHE A 158 16.73 -24.89 -6.94
C PHE A 158 16.52 -26.34 -6.44
N GLU A 159 15.35 -26.66 -5.88
CA GLU A 159 15.00 -28.00 -5.41
C GLU A 159 14.99 -29.04 -6.55
N GLN A 160 14.48 -28.67 -7.74
CA GLN A 160 14.54 -29.51 -8.93
C GLN A 160 15.97 -29.77 -9.41
N ARG A 161 16.89 -28.83 -9.17
CA ARG A 161 18.30 -29.01 -9.49
C ARG A 161 18.97 -29.95 -8.48
N GLU A 162 18.76 -29.74 -7.19
CA GLU A 162 19.32 -30.61 -6.13
C GLU A 162 18.89 -32.06 -6.29
N SER A 163 17.63 -32.31 -6.65
CA SER A 163 17.12 -33.68 -6.86
C SER A 163 17.76 -34.40 -8.05
N LYS A 164 18.25 -33.67 -9.05
CA LYS A 164 18.87 -34.23 -10.28
C LYS A 164 20.37 -34.44 -10.19
N VAL A 165 21.06 -33.71 -9.32
CA VAL A 165 22.51 -33.82 -9.13
C VAL A 165 22.79 -34.07 -7.65
N PRO A 166 22.74 -35.35 -7.21
CA PRO A 166 22.98 -35.68 -5.82
C PRO A 166 24.45 -35.45 -5.44
N TRP A 167 24.69 -34.33 -4.76
CA TRP A 167 25.70 -34.10 -3.72
C TRP A 167 27.14 -34.52 -4.01
N GLN A 168 27.96 -33.57 -4.47
CA GLN A 168 29.41 -33.58 -4.20
C GLN A 168 29.96 -32.26 -3.61
N ASN A 169 29.16 -31.19 -3.47
CA ASN A 169 29.65 -29.90 -2.97
C ASN A 169 28.90 -29.43 -1.71
N LEU A 170 29.65 -29.24 -0.61
CA LEU A 170 29.20 -28.75 0.70
C LEU A 170 28.69 -27.29 0.70
N ASP A 171 28.85 -26.54 -0.40
CA ASP A 171 28.53 -25.11 -0.48
C ASP A 171 27.06 -24.79 -0.83
N ASP A 172 26.28 -25.77 -1.31
CA ASP A 172 24.92 -25.54 -1.84
C ASP A 172 23.86 -25.34 -0.74
N ALA A 173 24.05 -25.90 0.45
CA ALA A 173 23.16 -25.68 1.61
C ALA A 173 23.04 -24.19 1.98
N SER A 174 24.12 -23.42 1.79
CA SER A 174 24.15 -21.97 2.07
C SER A 174 23.27 -21.16 1.11
N VAL A 175 23.06 -21.65 -0.12
CA VAL A 175 22.22 -21.00 -1.13
C VAL A 175 20.75 -21.19 -0.79
N ALA A 176 20.36 -22.42 -0.44
CA ALA A 176 18.99 -22.72 0.00
C ALA A 176 18.58 -21.86 1.20
N GLU A 177 19.47 -21.72 2.18
CA GLU A 177 19.27 -20.86 3.35
C GLU A 177 19.13 -19.38 2.97
N SER A 178 20.01 -18.88 2.09
CA SER A 178 19.95 -17.49 1.61
C SER A 178 18.63 -17.19 0.89
N LEU A 179 18.17 -18.10 0.04
CA LEU A 179 16.91 -17.93 -0.69
C LEU A 179 15.69 -17.99 0.26
N ARG A 180 15.69 -18.93 1.21
CA ARG A 180 14.67 -19.00 2.27
C ARG A 180 14.66 -17.73 3.13
N PHE A 181 15.83 -17.15 3.40
CA PHE A 181 15.95 -15.90 4.14
C PHE A 181 15.33 -14.71 3.39
N VAL A 182 15.63 -14.56 2.09
CA VAL A 182 15.01 -13.50 1.25
C VAL A 182 13.50 -13.70 1.16
N ARG A 183 13.03 -14.94 0.99
CA ARG A 183 11.61 -15.30 1.03
C ARG A 183 10.96 -14.92 2.35
N SER A 184 11.61 -15.20 3.48
CA SER A 184 11.13 -14.83 4.81
C SER A 184 11.02 -13.31 4.98
N LYS A 185 12.00 -12.53 4.49
CA LYS A 185 11.92 -11.06 4.46
C LYS A 185 10.70 -10.58 3.67
N ASN A 186 10.46 -11.14 2.48
CA ASN A 186 9.27 -10.81 1.67
C ASN A 186 7.96 -11.14 2.41
N GLN A 187 7.87 -12.29 3.08
CA GLN A 187 6.69 -12.67 3.88
C GLN A 187 6.42 -11.69 5.03
N ILE A 188 7.47 -11.25 5.72
CA ILE A 188 7.36 -10.23 6.76
C ILE A 188 6.84 -8.92 6.17
N LEU A 189 7.39 -8.50 5.02
CA LEU A 189 6.95 -7.30 4.31
C LEU A 189 5.47 -7.39 3.92
N MET A 190 5.02 -8.51 3.37
CA MET A 190 3.62 -8.77 3.03
C MET A 190 2.70 -8.60 4.24
N ARG A 191 3.09 -9.16 5.39
CA ARG A 191 2.33 -9.01 6.64
C ARG A 191 2.20 -7.54 7.06
N TRP A 192 3.27 -6.77 6.93
CA TRP A 192 3.23 -5.33 7.24
C TRP A 192 2.29 -4.58 6.31
N VAL A 193 2.33 -4.84 5.00
CA VAL A 193 1.45 -4.20 4.02
C VAL A 193 -0.02 -4.50 4.34
N ILE A 194 -0.38 -5.76 4.60
CA ILE A 194 -1.75 -6.14 5.00
C ILE A 194 -2.19 -5.38 6.24
N ASN A 195 -1.34 -5.32 7.27
CA ASN A 195 -1.65 -4.58 8.49
C ASN A 195 -1.87 -3.08 8.24
N TYR A 196 -1.05 -2.45 7.40
CA TYR A 196 -1.21 -1.02 7.10
C TYR A 196 -2.42 -0.72 6.24
N THR A 197 -2.80 -1.62 5.32
CA THR A 197 -4.08 -1.53 4.60
C THR A 197 -5.26 -1.54 5.56
N GLU A 198 -5.29 -2.49 6.50
CA GLU A 198 -6.35 -2.58 7.50
C GLU A 198 -6.41 -1.34 8.39
N ARG A 199 -5.25 -0.84 8.85
CA ARG A 199 -5.16 0.38 9.66
C ARG A 199 -5.63 1.61 8.91
N THR A 200 -5.31 1.71 7.62
CA THR A 200 -5.79 2.80 6.77
C THR A 200 -7.32 2.79 6.71
N GLN A 201 -7.93 1.62 6.53
CA GLN A 201 -9.40 1.48 6.56
C GLN A 201 -10.00 1.88 7.91
N VAL A 202 -9.35 1.52 9.02
CA VAL A 202 -9.77 1.96 10.37
C VAL A 202 -9.73 3.48 10.49
N GLN A 203 -8.69 4.15 9.98
CA GLN A 203 -8.63 5.60 10.02
C GLN A 203 -9.71 6.25 9.14
N ILE A 204 -9.96 5.73 7.92
CA ILE A 204 -11.05 6.21 7.06
C ILE A 204 -12.38 6.17 7.83
N ASN A 205 -12.71 5.01 8.40
CA ASN A 205 -13.94 4.83 9.18
C ASN A 205 -14.00 5.77 10.40
N ARG A 206 -12.85 6.01 11.06
CA ARG A 206 -12.75 6.92 12.21
C ARG A 206 -13.08 8.37 11.82
N PHE A 207 -12.56 8.87 10.70
CA PHE A 207 -12.87 10.21 10.20
C PHE A 207 -14.35 10.34 9.80
N PHE A 208 -14.91 9.35 9.10
CA PHE A 208 -16.33 9.33 8.76
C PHE A 208 -17.24 9.36 9.99
N ASN A 209 -16.98 8.48 10.97
CA ASN A 209 -17.77 8.43 12.19
C ASN A 209 -17.70 9.74 12.99
N HIS A 210 -16.51 10.35 13.06
CA HIS A 210 -16.35 11.64 13.72
C HIS A 210 -17.14 12.76 13.03
N ALA A 211 -17.11 12.81 11.70
CA ALA A 211 -17.88 13.75 10.92
C ALA A 211 -19.39 13.60 11.17
N THR A 212 -19.90 12.37 11.11
CA THR A 212 -21.32 12.07 11.37
C THR A 212 -21.73 12.43 12.80
N GLN A 213 -20.89 12.16 13.80
CA GLN A 213 -21.17 12.57 15.18
C GLN A 213 -21.26 14.09 15.33
N LYS A 214 -20.38 14.84 14.66
CA LYS A 214 -20.41 16.29 14.65
C LYS A 214 -21.69 16.83 14.01
N ASP A 215 -22.09 16.29 12.86
CA ASP A 215 -23.34 16.69 12.19
C ASP A 215 -24.56 16.41 13.04
N ASN A 216 -24.59 15.25 13.71
CA ASN A 216 -25.65 14.91 14.65
C ASN A 216 -25.69 15.86 15.85
N ALA A 217 -24.54 16.26 16.39
CA ALA A 217 -24.47 17.22 17.49
C ALA A 217 -24.99 18.61 17.07
N VAL A 218 -24.64 19.05 15.85
CA VAL A 218 -25.15 20.30 15.26
C VAL A 218 -26.67 20.22 15.07
N ASN A 219 -27.19 19.14 14.49
CA ASN A 219 -28.63 18.94 14.28
C ASN A 219 -29.42 18.94 15.60
N VAL A 220 -28.89 18.31 16.65
CA VAL A 220 -29.49 18.37 17.99
C VAL A 220 -29.46 19.80 18.55
N SER A 221 -28.39 20.55 18.33
CA SER A 221 -28.28 21.94 18.80
C SER A 221 -29.26 22.88 18.08
N ILE A 222 -29.42 22.71 16.76
CA ILE A 222 -30.40 23.44 15.95
C ILE A 222 -31.81 23.10 16.42
N SER A 223 -32.12 21.81 16.63
CA SER A 223 -33.44 21.39 17.12
C SER A 223 -33.77 22.00 18.48
N LYS A 224 -32.79 22.06 19.40
CA LYS A 224 -32.95 22.74 20.71
C LYS A 224 -33.16 24.25 20.55
N LEU A 225 -32.43 24.89 19.65
CA LEU A 225 -32.56 26.33 19.39
C LEU A 225 -33.94 26.66 18.77
N THR A 226 -34.35 25.90 17.76
CA THR A 226 -35.67 26.02 17.11
C THR A 226 -36.80 25.80 18.12
N SER A 227 -36.68 24.80 19.01
CA SER A 227 -37.66 24.60 20.08
C SER A 227 -37.74 25.79 21.03
N LYS A 228 -36.60 26.37 21.45
CA LYS A 228 -36.59 27.59 22.28
C LYS A 228 -37.23 28.79 21.57
N ILE A 229 -36.93 28.97 20.27
CA ILE A 229 -37.52 30.04 19.45
C ILE A 229 -39.03 29.84 19.35
N ALA A 230 -39.51 28.62 19.07
CA ALA A 230 -40.93 28.30 19.00
C ALA A 230 -41.65 28.61 20.32
N VAL A 231 -41.07 28.23 21.46
CA VAL A 231 -41.62 28.54 22.79
C VAL A 231 -41.65 30.05 23.03
N SER A 232 -40.61 30.79 22.65
CA SER A 232 -40.58 32.25 22.78
C SER A 232 -41.66 32.89 21.90
N ALA A 233 -41.74 32.51 20.62
CA ALA A 233 -42.72 33.03 19.69
C ALA A 233 -44.16 32.73 20.14
N GLN A 234 -44.39 31.55 20.73
CA GLN A 234 -45.69 31.21 21.32
C GLN A 234 -46.04 32.14 22.49
N LYS A 235 -45.08 32.44 23.38
CA LYS A 235 -45.29 33.39 24.49
C LYS A 235 -45.54 34.80 24.00
N ASP A 236 -44.80 35.24 22.99
CA ASP A 236 -44.96 36.56 22.38
C ASP A 236 -46.34 36.68 21.73
N SER A 237 -46.78 35.62 21.04
CA SER A 237 -48.12 35.55 20.43
C SER A 237 -49.22 35.57 21.50
N SER A 238 -49.07 34.84 22.61
CA SER A 238 -50.05 34.88 23.70
C SER A 238 -50.12 36.26 24.35
N ALA A 239 -48.98 36.91 24.57
CA ALA A 239 -48.93 38.26 25.12
C ALA A 239 -49.57 39.29 24.18
N MET A 240 -49.34 39.16 22.86
CA MET A 240 -49.96 40.02 21.86
C MET A 240 -51.48 39.86 21.83
N ILE A 241 -51.99 38.63 21.89
CA ILE A 241 -53.44 38.38 21.98
C ILE A 241 -54.01 39.03 23.23
N THR A 242 -53.39 38.83 24.40
CA THR A 242 -53.84 39.47 25.65
C THR A 242 -53.86 40.98 25.53
N TYR A 243 -52.81 41.58 24.94
CA TYR A 243 -52.73 43.03 24.75
C TYR A 243 -53.83 43.54 23.81
N ALA A 244 -54.06 42.88 22.67
CA ALA A 244 -55.13 43.22 21.75
C ALA A 244 -56.52 43.13 22.42
N LEU A 245 -56.75 42.10 23.23
CA LEU A 245 -57.99 41.93 23.99
C LEU A 245 -58.18 43.05 25.03
N LEU A 246 -57.08 43.47 25.68
CA LEU A 246 -57.07 44.58 26.64
C LEU A 246 -57.40 45.91 25.96
N VAL A 247 -56.80 46.18 24.80
CA VAL A 247 -57.11 47.39 24.02
C VAL A 247 -58.57 47.41 23.60
N LEU A 248 -59.08 46.31 23.04
CA LEU A 248 -60.48 46.21 22.61
C LEU A 248 -61.46 46.41 23.77
N THR A 249 -61.18 45.79 24.94
CA THR A 249 -62.04 45.96 26.12
C THR A 249 -61.98 47.39 26.69
N CYS A 250 -60.81 48.03 26.69
CA CYS A 250 -60.68 49.43 27.07
C CYS A 250 -61.44 50.36 26.13
N GLU A 251 -61.33 50.18 24.80
CA GLU A 251 -62.08 51.00 23.83
C GLU A 251 -63.59 50.89 24.02
N VAL A 252 -64.11 49.68 24.24
CA VAL A 252 -65.53 49.46 24.51
C VAL A 252 -65.96 50.17 25.80
N LEU A 253 -65.16 50.09 26.87
CA LEU A 253 -65.46 50.77 28.13
C LEU A 253 -65.46 52.30 27.99
N ILE A 254 -64.49 52.86 27.25
CA ILE A 254 -64.42 54.29 26.95
C ILE A 254 -65.68 54.73 26.18
N PHE A 255 -66.06 53.97 25.14
CA PHE A 255 -67.24 54.27 24.34
C PHE A 255 -68.54 54.26 25.16
N ILE A 256 -68.68 53.31 26.10
CA ILE A 256 -69.83 53.27 27.02
C ILE A 256 -69.83 54.48 27.96
N SER A 257 -68.66 54.90 28.45
CA SER A 257 -68.55 56.04 29.37
C SER A 257 -68.88 57.39 28.71
N GLU A 258 -68.55 57.56 27.42
CA GLU A 258 -68.91 58.76 26.66
C GLU A 258 -70.41 58.87 26.36
N TRP A 259 -71.13 57.74 26.31
CA TRP A 259 -72.58 57.72 26.08
C TRP A 259 -73.45 57.98 27.33
N GLN A 260 -72.85 58.02 28.52
CA GLN A 260 -73.54 58.29 29.78
C GLN A 260 -73.40 59.75 30.29
N LEU A 261 -72.77 60.61 29.51
CA LEU A 261 -72.65 62.06 29.73
C LEU A 261 -73.57 62.82 28.78
#